data_AF-A0A519VCU8-F1
#
_entry.id   AF-A0A519VCU8-F1
#
_cell.length_a   1.000
_cell.length_b   1.000
_cell.length_c   1.000
_cell.angle_alpha   90.00
_cell.angle_beta   90.00
_cell.angle_gamma   90.00
#
_symmetry.space_group_name_H-M   'P 1'
#
loop_
_entity.id
_entity.type
_entity.pdbx_description
1 polymer ?
#
loop_
_entity_poly.entity_id
_entity_poly.type
_entity_poly.pdbx_seq_one_letter_code
_entity_poly.pdbx_strand_id
1 'polypeptide(L)'
;MLLEFLNLGEGGVGVILAIIAVPLLLIIYCLFDILRSEFKTGLMKFVFLALVLFAPFLGSIIYLIMRKDYLKPRNPNDGVIV
;
A
#
# COMPACT_ATOMS: atom_id res chain seq x y z
N MET A 1 8.87 17.08 -27.55
CA MET A 1 7.73 16.15 -27.64
C MET A 1 7.16 15.71 -26.30
N LEU A 2 7.86 15.04 -25.37
CA LEU A 2 7.38 14.89 -23.96
C LEU A 2 7.62 16.15 -23.10
N LEU A 3 8.67 16.91 -23.43
CA LEU A 3 9.09 18.12 -22.73
C LEU A 3 8.21 19.36 -23.02
N GLU A 4 7.40 19.34 -24.10
CA GLU A 4 6.50 20.45 -24.47
C GLU A 4 5.14 20.39 -23.75
N PHE A 5 4.72 19.21 -23.28
CA PHE A 5 3.54 19.06 -22.40
C PHE A 5 3.78 19.61 -20.99
N LEU A 6 5.04 19.72 -20.57
CA LEU A 6 5.49 20.35 -19.34
C LEU A 6 5.73 21.85 -19.51
N ASN A 7 4.92 22.53 -20.33
CA ASN A 7 4.93 23.99 -20.45
C ASN A 7 4.91 24.61 -19.04
N LEU A 8 6.08 25.05 -18.56
CA LEU A 8 6.39 25.52 -17.21
C LEU A 8 5.70 26.86 -16.95
N GLY A 9 4.37 26.87 -16.95
CA GLY A 9 3.58 27.76 -16.13
C GLY A 9 3.55 27.23 -14.69
N GLU A 10 3.18 28.08 -13.75
CA GLU A 10 3.15 27.81 -12.30
C GLU A 10 2.50 26.46 -11.89
N GLY A 11 1.66 25.84 -12.74
CA GLY A 11 1.04 24.53 -12.50
C GLY A 11 1.91 23.29 -12.81
N GLY A 12 2.97 23.39 -13.61
CA GLY A 12 3.78 22.22 -14.02
C GLY A 12 4.52 21.54 -12.87
N VAL A 13 4.98 22.34 -11.90
CA VAL A 13 5.68 21.86 -10.70
C VAL A 13 4.74 21.05 -9.80
N GLY A 14 3.49 21.49 -9.67
CA GLY A 14 2.48 20.80 -8.86
C GLY A 14 2.16 19.39 -9.37
N VAL A 15 2.08 19.22 -10.69
CA VAL A 15 1.79 17.91 -11.31
C VAL A 15 2.96 16.93 -11.13
N ILE A 16 4.21 17.40 -11.32
CA ILE A 16 5.39 16.56 -11.09
C ILE A 16 5.46 16.13 -9.62
N LEU A 17 5.23 17.06 -8.69
CA LEU A 17 5.18 16.75 -7.26
C LEU A 17 4.08 15.74 -6.94
N ALA A 18 2.89 15.86 -7.54
CA ALA A 18 1.80 14.92 -7.33
C ALA A 18 2.15 13.51 -7.85
N ILE A 19 2.74 13.41 -9.04
CA ILE A 19 3.16 12.12 -9.63
C ILE A 19 4.19 11.39 -8.76
N ILE A 20 5.04 12.13 -8.04
CA ILE A 20 6.03 11.56 -7.12
C ILE A 20 5.41 11.30 -5.74
N ALA A 21 4.62 12.24 -5.23
CA ALA A 21 4.07 12.18 -3.87
C ALA A 21 2.98 11.11 -3.72
N VAL A 22 2.10 10.94 -4.70
CA VAL A 22 1.02 9.93 -4.66
C VAL A 22 1.54 8.50 -4.46
N PRO A 23 2.49 7.99 -5.27
CA PRO A 23 3.04 6.66 -5.04
C PRO A 23 3.81 6.57 -3.71
N LEU A 24 4.48 7.64 -3.28
CA LEU A 24 5.15 7.68 -1.98
C LEU A 24 4.15 7.52 -0.82
N LEU A 25 3.05 8.27 -0.85
CA LEU A 25 1.97 8.16 0.13
C LEU A 25 1.33 6.77 0.11
N LEU A 26 1.15 6.17 -1.07
CA LEU A 26 0.61 4.81 -1.22
C LEU A 26 1.52 3.75 -0.54
N ILE A 27 2.83 3.87 -0.72
CA ILE A 27 3.82 2.96 -0.11
C ILE A 27 3.76 3.10 1.42
N ILE A 28 3.81 4.33 1.94
CA ILE A 28 3.75 4.59 3.39
C ILE A 28 2.46 4.03 3.98
N TYR A 29 1.32 4.27 3.30
CA TYR A 29 0.03 3.74 3.71
C TYR A 29 0.03 2.20 3.75
N CYS A 30 0.53 1.53 2.71
CA CYS A 30 0.64 0.06 2.70
C CYS A 30 1.56 -0.46 3.81
N LEU A 31 2.69 0.19 4.04
CA LEU A 31 3.60 -0.20 5.12
C LEU A 31 2.91 -0.11 6.47
N PHE A 32 2.22 0.99 6.74
CA PHE A 32 1.49 1.18 8.00
C PHE A 32 0.35 0.16 8.16
N ASP A 33 -0.40 -0.10 7.09
CA ASP A 33 -1.49 -1.09 7.09
C ASP A 33 -0.97 -2.52 7.31
N ILE A 34 0.18 -2.89 6.74
CA ILE A 34 0.85 -4.18 6.98
C ILE A 34 1.34 -4.28 8.43
N LEU A 35 1.99 -3.23 8.94
CA LEU A 35 2.51 -3.23 10.32
C LEU A 35 1.39 -3.31 11.35
N ARG A 36 0.26 -2.64 11.11
CA ARG A 36 -0.91 -2.67 11.99
C ARG A 36 -1.74 -3.94 11.85
N SER A 37 -1.79 -4.54 10.67
CA SER A 37 -2.60 -5.73 10.42
C SER A 37 -2.08 -6.97 11.16
N GLU A 38 -3.01 -7.72 11.74
CA GLU A 38 -2.77 -9.06 12.28
C GLU A 38 -2.99 -10.11 11.18
N PHE A 39 -1.88 -10.62 10.66
CA PHE A 39 -1.89 -11.71 9.69
C PHE A 39 -2.04 -13.04 10.42
N LYS A 40 -2.71 -14.00 9.78
CA LYS A 40 -2.83 -15.38 10.29
C LYS A 40 -1.47 -16.02 10.56
N THR A 41 -0.47 -15.68 9.74
CA THR A 41 0.88 -16.23 9.80
C THR A 41 1.90 -15.08 9.78
N GLY A 42 2.81 -15.05 10.76
CA GLY A 42 3.85 -14.02 10.84
C GLY A 42 4.74 -13.96 9.58
N LEU A 43 5.07 -15.11 8.99
CA LEU A 43 5.86 -15.19 7.75
C LEU A 43 5.20 -14.45 6.59
N MET A 44 3.88 -14.54 6.43
CA MET A 44 3.16 -13.86 5.34
C MET A 44 3.22 -12.33 5.49
N LYS A 45 3.17 -11.83 6.73
CA LYS A 45 3.37 -10.40 7.01
C LYS A 45 4.73 -9.91 6.51
N PHE A 46 5.79 -10.69 6.77
CA PHE A 46 7.14 -10.37 6.28
C PHE A 46 7.25 -10.44 4.75
N VAL A 47 6.60 -11.42 4.11
CA VAL A 47 6.59 -11.53 2.64
C VAL A 47 5.93 -10.32 1.99
N PHE A 48 4.73 -9.91 2.47
CA PHE A 48 4.07 -8.71 1.94
C PHE A 48 4.87 -7.43 2.23
N LEU A 49 5.48 -7.32 3.41
CA LEU A 49 6.35 -6.20 3.74
C LEU A 49 7.55 -6.11 2.79
N ALA A 50 8.25 -7.22 2.57
CA ALA A 50 9.37 -7.30 1.63
C ALA A 50 8.92 -7.00 0.19
N LEU A 51 7.77 -7.52 -0.23
CA LEU A 51 7.21 -7.28 -1.55
C LEU A 51 6.93 -5.79 -1.80
N VAL A 52 6.32 -5.10 -0.84
CA VAL A 52 6.08 -3.64 -0.92
C VAL A 52 7.40 -2.85 -0.85
N LEU A 53 8.42 -3.36 -0.17
CA LEU A 53 9.72 -2.68 -0.09
C LEU A 53 10.54 -2.78 -1.39
N PHE A 54 10.59 -3.98 -1.98
CA PHE A 54 11.37 -4.26 -3.19
C PHE A 54 10.62 -3.94 -4.49
N ALA A 55 9.30 -4.05 -4.46
CA ALA A 55 8.44 -3.75 -5.61
C ALA A 55 7.29 -2.84 -5.13
N PRO A 56 7.53 -1.53 -4.87
CA PRO A 56 6.54 -0.66 -4.23
C PRO A 56 5.20 -0.58 -4.96
N PHE A 57 5.21 -0.44 -6.29
CA PHE A 57 3.98 -0.33 -7.06
C PHE A 57 3.26 -1.67 -7.21
N LEU A 58 3.96 -2.71 -7.66
CA LEU A 58 3.40 -4.06 -7.83
C LEU A 58 3.03 -4.69 -6.49
N GLY A 59 3.89 -4.57 -5.49
CA GLY A 59 3.72 -5.11 -4.16
C GLY A 59 2.55 -4.48 -3.41
N SER A 60 2.33 -3.17 -3.55
CA SER A 60 1.15 -2.53 -2.95
C SER A 60 -0.15 -2.98 -3.64
N ILE A 61 -0.16 -3.15 -4.96
CA ILE A 61 -1.32 -3.70 -5.69
C ILE A 61 -1.61 -5.15 -5.25
N ILE A 62 -0.59 -6.01 -5.26
CA ILE A 62 -0.73 -7.41 -4.85
C ILE A 62 -1.21 -7.49 -3.40
N TYR A 63 -0.61 -6.69 -2.51
CA TYR A 63 -1.04 -6.59 -1.12
C TYR A 63 -2.51 -6.21 -1.00
N LEU A 64 -2.97 -5.17 -1.69
CA LEU A 64 -4.36 -4.71 -1.59
C LEU A 64 -5.38 -5.74 -2.11
N ILE A 65 -5.04 -6.50 -3.13
CA ILE A 65 -5.91 -7.57 -3.66
C ILE A 65 -5.94 -8.75 -2.69
N MET A 66 -4.77 -9.21 -2.25
CA MET A 66 -4.63 -10.44 -1.48
C MET A 66 -4.88 -10.29 0.02
N ARG A 67 -4.76 -9.09 0.60
CA ARG A 67 -4.89 -8.88 2.05
C ARG A 67 -6.17 -9.50 2.62
N LYS A 68 -7.28 -9.49 1.89
CA LYS A 68 -8.58 -9.97 2.36
C LYS A 68 -8.57 -11.46 2.73
N ASP A 69 -7.78 -12.27 2.03
CA ASP A 69 -7.71 -13.72 2.25
C ASP A 69 -6.73 -14.09 3.39
N TYR A 70 -5.68 -13.28 3.55
CA TYR A 70 -4.61 -13.50 4.52
C TYR A 70 -4.85 -12.82 5.88
N LEU A 71 -5.77 -11.85 5.95
CA LEU A 71 -6.23 -11.27 7.21
C LEU A 71 -7.05 -12.29 8.00
N LYS A 72 -6.84 -12.34 9.31
CA LYS A 72 -7.59 -13.21 10.21
C LYS A 72 -9.07 -12.78 10.20
N PRO A 73 -10.02 -13.64 9.78
CA PRO A 73 -11.43 -13.30 9.86
C PRO A 73 -11.82 -13.13 11.33
N ARG A 74 -12.51 -12.03 11.64
CA ARG A 74 -13.11 -11.80 12.95
C ARG A 74 -14.14 -12.89 13.20
N ASN A 75 -13.99 -13.67 14.27
CA ASN A 75 -14.87 -14.79 14.57
C ASN A 75 -16.10 -14.25 15.31
N PRO A 76 -17.33 -14.32 14.81
CA PRO A 76 -18.48 -13.72 15.49
C PRO A 76 -18.70 -14.16 16.96
N ASN A 77 -18.14 -15.30 17.36
CA ASN A 77 -18.26 -15.87 18.70
C ASN A 77 -17.16 -15.43 19.67
N ASP A 78 -16.19 -14.61 19.25
CA ASP A 78 -15.10 -14.11 20.12
C ASP A 78 -15.56 -13.05 21.15
N GLY A 79 -16.82 -12.59 21.07
CA GLY A 79 -17.47 -11.72 22.06
C GLY A 79 -18.62 -12.38 22.85
N VAL A 80 -18.92 -13.66 22.63
CA VAL A 80 -19.98 -14.36 23.36
C VAL A 80 -19.33 -15.13 24.52
N ILE A 81 -19.28 -14.47 25.68
CA ILE A 81 -18.95 -15.11 26.95
C ILE A 81 -20.20 -15.93 27.34
N VAL A 82 -20.19 -17.22 27.02
CA VAL A 82 -21.16 -18.21 27.56
C VAL A 82 -20.84 -18.53 29.01
#